data_AF-A0A4P8HPZ4-F1
#
_entry.id   AF-A0A4P8HPZ4-F1
#
_cell.length_a   1.000
_cell.length_b   1.000
_cell.length_c   1.000
_cell.angle_alpha   90.00
_cell.angle_beta   90.00
_cell.angle_gamma   90.00
#
_symmetry.space_group_name_H-M   'P 1'
#
loop_
_entity.id
_entity.type
_entity.pdbx_description
1 polymer ?
#
loop_
_entity_poly.entity_id
_entity_poly.type
_entity_poly.pdbx_seq_one_letter_code
_entity_poly.pdbx_strand_id
1 'polypeptide(L)'
;MIDALERRLEAWPVGLVLPREAVVDTLASERERSGTPAGMSCQPADEPRFVRTSRGWTWRDHASLAWHTDGPVAHRHLSELEHRYDVIVSEQPDMAGVPRLTVDLHALQSWYERDAVQDGDCDLGSGWARLTLRWSLRLQLVVTAAGRANVVTRVNQMAPRTDTGRTGPYISADTLARLLDVRRLTREWERGGASLGAVRDQLVSRLAAAIEPPLARHAAHYAFG
;
A
#
# COMPACT_ATOMS: atom_id res chain seq x y z
N MET A 1 -7.46 -9.63 13.47
CA MET A 1 -6.82 -8.35 13.08
C MET A 1 -6.59 -8.31 11.59
N ILE A 2 -5.89 -9.31 11.04
CA ILE A 2 -5.61 -9.48 9.61
C ILE A 2 -6.89 -9.43 8.76
N ASP A 3 -7.90 -10.26 9.03
CA ASP A 3 -9.17 -10.29 8.26
C ASP A 3 -9.96 -8.97 8.28
N ALA A 4 -9.65 -8.09 9.23
CA ALA A 4 -10.28 -6.77 9.32
C ALA A 4 -9.57 -5.74 8.44
N LEU A 5 -8.25 -5.86 8.35
CA LEU A 5 -7.42 -5.05 7.47
C LEU A 5 -7.60 -5.52 6.03
N GLU A 6 -7.63 -6.82 5.80
CA GLU A 6 -7.88 -7.45 4.50
C GLU A 6 -9.18 -6.93 3.86
N ARG A 7 -10.33 -7.07 4.55
CA ARG A 7 -11.61 -6.53 4.06
C ARG A 7 -11.61 -5.03 3.74
N ARG A 8 -10.78 -4.26 4.42
CA ARG A 8 -10.64 -2.82 4.16
C ARG A 8 -9.80 -2.57 2.91
N LEU A 9 -8.80 -3.40 2.67
CA LEU A 9 -7.97 -3.37 1.46
C LEU A 9 -8.75 -3.89 0.24
N GLU A 10 -9.58 -4.91 0.40
CA GLU A 10 -10.52 -5.40 -0.64
C GLU A 10 -11.47 -4.31 -1.12
N ALA A 11 -11.95 -3.46 -0.20
CA ALA A 11 -12.80 -2.31 -0.54
C ALA A 11 -12.05 -1.19 -1.29
N TRP A 12 -10.72 -1.28 -1.41
CA TRP A 12 -9.89 -0.28 -2.09
C TRP A 12 -8.85 -0.94 -3.01
N PRO A 13 -9.29 -1.63 -4.07
CA PRO A 13 -8.41 -2.35 -4.96
C PRO A 13 -7.54 -1.39 -5.80
N VAL A 14 -6.43 -1.89 -6.31
CA VAL A 14 -5.62 -1.17 -7.31
C VAL A 14 -6.47 -0.97 -8.58
N GLY A 15 -6.79 0.30 -8.84
CA GLY A 15 -7.49 0.75 -10.04
C GLY A 15 -6.65 1.79 -10.78
N LEU A 16 -6.23 1.47 -11.99
CA LEU A 16 -5.63 2.42 -12.92
C LEU A 16 -6.75 3.07 -13.72
N VAL A 17 -6.80 4.40 -13.71
CA VAL A 17 -7.78 5.17 -14.48
C VAL A 17 -7.13 5.54 -15.81
N LEU A 18 -7.65 4.97 -16.89
CA LEU A 18 -7.17 5.25 -18.24
C LEU A 18 -7.97 6.41 -18.87
N PRO A 19 -7.34 7.20 -19.76
CA PRO A 19 -8.06 8.11 -20.65
C PRO A 19 -9.12 7.38 -21.47
N ARG A 20 -10.15 8.11 -21.92
CA ARG A 20 -11.29 7.52 -22.65
C ARG A 20 -10.87 6.93 -23.99
N GLU A 21 -9.86 7.53 -24.59
CA GLU A 21 -9.26 7.20 -25.88
C GLU A 21 -8.15 6.13 -25.80
N ALA A 22 -7.86 5.62 -24.60
CA ALA A 22 -6.80 4.64 -24.41
C ALA A 22 -7.17 3.28 -25.01
N VAL A 23 -6.28 2.74 -25.83
CA VAL A 23 -6.30 1.36 -26.34
C VAL A 23 -5.31 0.54 -25.52
N VAL A 24 -5.81 -0.49 -24.83
CA VAL A 24 -4.99 -1.31 -23.93
C VAL A 24 -4.28 -2.42 -24.70
N ASP A 25 -2.96 -2.54 -24.49
CA ASP A 25 -2.19 -3.71 -24.91
C ASP A 25 -2.26 -4.76 -23.80
N THR A 26 -3.14 -5.74 -23.99
CA THR A 26 -3.37 -6.80 -23.00
C THR A 26 -2.21 -7.77 -22.86
N LEU A 27 -1.33 -7.88 -23.87
CA LEU A 27 -0.17 -8.78 -23.84
C LEU A 27 1.00 -8.18 -23.07
N ALA A 28 1.12 -6.86 -23.08
CA ALA A 28 2.12 -6.11 -22.31
C ALA A 28 1.60 -5.62 -20.95
N SER A 29 0.38 -6.02 -20.58
CA SER A 29 -0.24 -5.69 -19.29
C SER A 29 -0.15 -6.86 -18.32
N GLU A 30 0.16 -6.59 -17.06
CA GLU A 30 0.37 -7.59 -16.02
C GLU A 30 -0.41 -7.24 -14.75
N ARG A 31 -0.80 -8.27 -13.99
CA ARG A 31 -1.38 -8.10 -12.68
C ARG A 31 -0.86 -9.16 -11.73
N GLU A 32 -0.34 -8.72 -10.59
CA GLU A 32 0.16 -9.60 -9.53
C GLU A 32 -0.61 -9.34 -8.24
N ARG A 33 -1.10 -10.41 -7.61
CA ARG A 33 -1.82 -10.34 -6.33
C ARG A 33 -1.26 -11.36 -5.35
N SER A 34 -1.11 -10.96 -4.08
CA SER A 34 -0.67 -11.86 -3.04
C SER A 34 -1.71 -12.95 -2.77
N GLY A 35 -1.25 -14.20 -2.73
CA GLY A 35 -2.11 -15.36 -2.49
C GLY A 35 -2.77 -15.93 -3.74
N THR A 36 -2.42 -15.44 -4.93
CA THR A 36 -2.79 -16.01 -6.23
C THR A 36 -1.56 -16.71 -6.85
N PRO A 37 -1.66 -17.96 -7.32
CA PRO A 37 -0.56 -18.63 -7.99
C PRO A 37 -0.24 -17.96 -9.34
N ALA A 38 1.06 -17.84 -9.66
CA ALA A 38 1.52 -17.24 -10.91
C ALA A 38 0.97 -18.01 -12.13
N GLY A 39 0.42 -17.28 -13.11
CA GLY A 39 -0.05 -17.85 -14.38
C GLY A 39 -1.52 -18.26 -14.44
N MET A 40 -2.32 -18.08 -13.38
CA MET A 40 -3.79 -18.15 -13.49
C MET A 40 -4.35 -16.76 -13.83
N SER A 41 -4.99 -16.65 -14.98
CA SER A 41 -5.67 -15.44 -15.41
C SER A 41 -6.77 -15.05 -14.43
N CYS A 42 -6.74 -13.79 -14.00
CA CYS A 42 -7.71 -13.09 -13.15
C CYS A 42 -9.14 -13.65 -13.24
N GLN A 43 -9.50 -14.60 -12.38
CA GLN A 43 -10.90 -14.88 -12.12
C GLN A 43 -11.42 -13.90 -11.06
N PRO A 44 -12.72 -13.56 -11.06
CA PRO A 44 -13.32 -12.70 -10.03
C PRO A 44 -13.20 -13.27 -8.60
N ALA A 45 -12.77 -14.52 -8.42
CA ALA A 45 -12.49 -15.15 -7.13
C ALA A 45 -11.06 -14.92 -6.60
N ASP A 46 -10.17 -14.25 -7.36
CA ASP A 46 -8.76 -14.04 -6.99
C ASP A 46 -8.55 -12.73 -6.24
N GLU A 47 -9.21 -12.55 -5.10
CA GLU A 47 -9.02 -11.37 -4.24
C GLU A 47 -7.65 -11.40 -3.55
N PRO A 48 -6.92 -10.27 -3.52
CA PRO A 48 -5.61 -10.22 -2.85
C PRO A 48 -5.78 -10.44 -1.35
N ARG A 49 -4.96 -11.32 -0.78
CA ARG A 49 -5.02 -11.70 0.64
C ARG A 49 -3.66 -11.66 1.31
N PHE A 50 -3.66 -11.55 2.64
CA PHE A 50 -2.45 -11.61 3.43
C PHE A 50 -1.84 -13.02 3.38
N VAL A 51 -0.60 -13.10 2.91
CA VAL A 51 0.20 -14.32 2.91
C VAL A 51 1.13 -14.31 4.11
N ARG A 52 1.16 -15.42 4.84
CA ARG A 52 2.04 -15.58 6.01
C ARG A 52 3.50 -15.67 5.58
N THR A 53 4.36 -14.94 6.28
CA THR A 53 5.83 -14.95 6.12
C THR A 53 6.48 -15.40 7.43
N SER A 54 7.82 -15.51 7.44
CA SER A 54 8.57 -15.84 8.66
C SER A 54 8.50 -14.76 9.75
N ARG A 55 8.11 -13.53 9.40
CA ARG A 55 8.06 -12.38 10.32
C ARG A 55 6.64 -11.86 10.58
N GLY A 56 5.64 -12.39 9.90
CA GLY A 56 4.25 -11.97 10.03
C GLY A 56 3.46 -12.22 8.77
N TRP A 57 2.91 -11.16 8.16
CA TRP A 57 2.05 -11.26 6.98
C TRP A 57 2.34 -10.13 5.98
N THR A 58 2.21 -10.44 4.70
CA THR A 58 2.33 -9.46 3.61
C THR A 58 1.11 -9.55 2.70
N TRP A 59 0.57 -8.40 2.33
CA TRP A 59 -0.48 -8.23 1.33
C TRP A 59 0.07 -7.34 0.21
N ARG A 60 -0.18 -7.69 -1.05
CA ARG A 60 0.27 -6.96 -2.24
C ARG A 60 -0.78 -7.06 -3.34
N ASP A 61 -1.16 -5.93 -3.92
CA ASP A 61 -1.91 -5.83 -5.18
C ASP A 61 -1.10 -4.92 -6.10
N HIS A 62 -0.77 -5.42 -7.27
CA HIS A 62 0.05 -4.73 -8.27
C HIS A 62 -0.59 -4.88 -9.63
N ALA A 63 -0.66 -3.78 -10.36
CA ALA A 63 -1.15 -3.74 -11.72
C ALA A 63 -0.21 -2.90 -12.58
N SER A 64 0.08 -3.41 -13.76
CA SER A 64 0.85 -2.77 -14.82
C SER A 64 0.00 -2.80 -16.09
N LEU A 65 -0.29 -1.63 -16.67
CA LEU A 65 -1.07 -1.51 -17.89
C LEU A 65 -0.26 -0.80 -18.96
N ALA A 66 -0.03 -1.50 -20.06
CA ALA A 66 0.46 -0.92 -21.28
C ALA A 66 -0.73 -0.44 -22.13
N TRP A 67 -0.68 0.79 -22.61
CA TRP A 67 -1.76 1.37 -23.43
C TRP A 67 -1.23 2.42 -24.38
N HIS A 68 -2.00 2.77 -25.41
CA HIS A 68 -1.66 3.81 -26.35
C HIS A 68 -2.87 4.67 -26.69
N THR A 69 -2.63 5.83 -27.29
CA THR A 69 -3.66 6.63 -27.95
C THR A 69 -3.43 6.60 -29.45
N ASP A 70 -4.50 6.43 -30.22
CA ASP A 70 -4.41 6.51 -31.68
C ASP A 70 -4.27 7.96 -32.14
N GLY A 71 -3.38 8.21 -33.09
CA GLY A 71 -3.10 9.55 -33.61
C GLY A 71 -1.89 9.58 -34.55
N PRO A 72 -1.63 10.72 -35.21
CA PRO A 72 -0.46 10.88 -36.07
C PRO A 72 0.86 10.77 -35.29
N VAL A 73 0.84 11.22 -34.02
CA VAL A 73 1.91 10.99 -33.05
C VAL A 73 1.46 9.86 -32.13
N ALA A 74 2.15 8.73 -32.20
CA ALA A 74 1.85 7.56 -31.40
C ALA A 74 2.48 7.70 -30.01
N HIS A 75 1.65 7.59 -28.98
CA HIS A 75 2.08 7.54 -27.60
C HIS A 75 1.93 6.13 -27.06
N ARG A 76 3.01 5.55 -26.53
CA ARG A 76 2.99 4.27 -25.81
C ARG A 76 3.22 4.54 -24.34
N HIS A 77 2.20 4.25 -23.55
CA HIS A 77 2.15 4.46 -22.12
C HIS A 77 2.32 3.15 -21.37
N LEU A 78 2.97 3.25 -20.22
CA LEU A 78 3.01 2.19 -19.20
C LEU A 78 2.65 2.83 -17.86
N SER A 79 1.54 2.39 -17.29
CA SER A 79 1.05 2.83 -15.99
C SER A 79 1.14 1.68 -15.00
N GLU A 80 1.85 1.88 -13.90
CA GLU A 80 2.09 0.88 -12.88
C GLU A 80 1.62 1.41 -11.52
N LEU A 81 0.88 0.57 -10.78
CA LEU A 81 0.44 0.86 -9.43
C LEU A 81 0.65 -0.35 -8.53
N GLU A 82 1.37 -0.15 -7.43
CA GLU A 82 1.56 -1.15 -6.38
C GLU A 82 1.00 -0.64 -5.05
N HIS A 83 0.21 -1.47 -4.39
CA HIS A 83 -0.13 -1.35 -2.98
C HIS A 83 0.49 -2.51 -2.22
N ARG A 84 1.14 -2.21 -1.10
CA ARG A 84 1.77 -3.22 -0.25
C ARG A 84 1.57 -2.90 1.22
N TYR A 85 1.19 -3.92 1.98
CA TYR A 85 1.04 -3.86 3.43
C TYR A 85 1.80 -5.01 4.08
N ASP A 86 2.67 -4.70 5.03
CA ASP A 86 3.41 -5.68 5.82
C ASP A 86 3.02 -5.55 7.30
N VAL A 87 2.55 -6.64 7.89
CA VAL A 87 2.28 -6.76 9.32
C VAL A 87 3.37 -7.64 9.93
N ILE A 88 4.12 -7.08 10.87
CA ILE A 88 5.22 -7.76 11.57
C ILE A 88 4.86 -7.85 13.05
N VAL A 89 5.05 -9.03 13.63
CA VAL A 89 4.84 -9.24 15.07
C VAL A 89 6.17 -9.62 15.70
N SER A 90 6.53 -8.93 16.77
CA SER A 90 7.82 -9.08 17.44
C SER A 90 7.73 -8.71 18.92
N GLU A 91 8.79 -8.99 19.66
CA GLU A 91 9.00 -8.42 20.99
C GLU A 91 10.07 -7.34 20.90
N GLN A 92 9.73 -6.13 21.33
CA GLN A 92 10.65 -4.99 21.32
C GLN A 92 10.64 -4.30 22.69
N PRO A 93 11.80 -3.85 23.18
CA PRO A 93 11.88 -3.16 24.47
C PRO A 93 11.06 -1.86 24.44
N ASP A 94 10.40 -1.56 25.56
CA ASP A 94 9.84 -0.23 25.82
C ASP A 94 10.94 0.76 26.25
N MET A 95 10.55 1.99 26.64
CA MET A 95 11.49 3.01 27.13
C MET A 95 12.22 2.61 28.41
N ALA A 96 11.73 1.61 29.15
CA ALA A 96 12.35 1.06 30.34
C ALA A 96 13.17 -0.23 30.03
N GLY A 97 13.29 -0.61 28.76
CA GLY A 97 14.01 -1.80 28.33
C GLY A 97 13.22 -3.11 28.47
N VAL A 98 11.95 -3.06 28.88
CA VAL A 98 11.14 -4.27 29.10
C VAL A 98 10.62 -4.78 27.75
N PRO A 99 10.84 -6.06 27.39
CA PRO A 99 10.31 -6.63 26.16
C PRO A 99 8.78 -6.57 26.14
N ARG A 100 8.21 -5.98 25.08
CA ARG A 100 6.77 -5.86 24.87
C ARG A 100 6.36 -6.43 23.53
N LEU A 101 5.22 -7.11 23.52
CA LEU A 101 4.56 -7.50 22.28
C LEU A 101 4.29 -6.25 21.43
N THR A 102 4.85 -6.28 20.22
CA THR A 102 4.84 -5.15 19.28
C THR A 102 4.35 -5.63 17.92
N VAL A 103 3.37 -4.91 17.40
CA VAL A 103 2.87 -5.06 16.03
C VAL A 103 3.33 -3.85 15.23
N ASP A 104 4.15 -4.10 14.22
CA ASP A 104 4.56 -3.09 13.25
C ASP A 104 3.77 -3.30 11.95
N LEU A 105 3.09 -2.27 11.49
CA LEU A 105 2.38 -2.24 10.22
C LEU A 105 3.05 -1.22 9.32
N HIS A 106 3.45 -1.65 8.13
CA HIS A 106 4.01 -0.81 7.09
C HIS A 106 3.08 -0.80 5.90
N ALA A 107 2.87 0.38 5.33
CA ALA A 107 2.12 0.53 4.09
C ALA A 107 2.96 1.30 3.08
N LEU A 108 2.91 0.84 1.84
CA LEU A 108 3.58 1.44 0.70
C LEU A 108 2.60 1.50 -0.48
N GLN A 109 2.58 2.66 -1.13
CA GLN A 109 1.93 2.84 -2.41
C GLN A 109 2.93 3.43 -3.41
N SER A 110 3.08 2.78 -4.56
CA SER A 110 3.97 3.25 -5.62
C SER A 110 3.19 3.41 -6.91
N TRP A 111 3.37 4.55 -7.58
CA TRP A 111 2.92 4.79 -8.94
C TRP A 111 4.12 4.99 -9.83
N TYR A 112 4.08 4.40 -11.01
CA TYR A 112 5.05 4.63 -12.06
C TYR A 112 4.29 4.90 -13.36
N GLU A 113 4.69 5.94 -14.06
CA GLU A 113 4.14 6.30 -15.36
C GLU A 113 5.30 6.48 -16.32
N ARG A 114 5.16 5.94 -17.52
CA ARG A 114 6.08 6.14 -18.63
C ARG A 114 5.30 6.44 -19.89
N ASP A 115 5.86 7.33 -20.71
CA ASP A 115 5.34 7.74 -22.01
C ASP A 115 6.49 7.72 -23.01
N ALA A 116 6.33 6.96 -24.09
CA ALA A 116 7.25 6.91 -25.21
C ALA A 116 6.54 7.42 -26.47
N VAL A 117 7.19 8.35 -27.18
CA VAL A 117 6.55 9.10 -28.27
C VAL A 117 7.23 8.75 -29.59
N GLN A 118 6.43 8.44 -30.61
CA GLN A 118 6.88 8.16 -31.96
C GLN A 118 6.05 8.94 -32.98
N ASP A 119 6.69 9.45 -34.04
CA ASP A 119 6.03 10.07 -35.18
C ASP A 119 6.47 9.35 -36.47
N GLY A 120 5.61 8.45 -36.96
CA GLY A 120 6.01 7.45 -37.95
C GLY A 120 7.20 6.61 -37.47
N ASP A 121 8.30 6.65 -38.22
CA ASP A 121 9.56 5.96 -37.87
C ASP A 121 10.49 6.81 -36.97
N CYS A 122 10.11 8.05 -36.63
CA CYS A 122 10.94 8.94 -35.82
C CYS A 122 10.69 8.71 -34.32
N ASP A 123 11.72 8.29 -33.59
CA ASP A 123 11.70 8.21 -32.13
C ASP A 123 11.85 9.61 -31.52
N LEU A 124 10.80 10.09 -30.86
CA LEU A 124 10.77 11.38 -30.17
C LEU A 124 11.16 11.25 -28.69
N GLY A 125 11.62 10.08 -28.26
CA GLY A 125 12.13 9.82 -26.93
C GLY A 125 11.06 9.36 -25.95
N SER A 126 11.46 9.24 -24.68
CA SER A 126 10.57 8.78 -23.61
C SER A 126 10.78 9.55 -22.32
N GLY A 127 9.71 9.68 -21.54
CA GLY A 127 9.71 10.24 -20.20
C GLY A 127 9.12 9.24 -19.23
N TRP A 128 9.60 9.27 -17.99
CA TRP A 128 9.02 8.49 -16.90
C TRP A 128 9.00 9.29 -15.60
N ALA A 129 8.06 8.93 -14.73
CA ALA A 129 7.92 9.48 -13.40
C ALA A 129 7.47 8.41 -12.43
N ARG A 130 7.89 8.54 -11.17
CA ARG A 130 7.53 7.64 -10.07
C ARG A 130 7.17 8.45 -8.85
N LEU A 131 6.15 8.00 -8.13
CA LEU A 131 5.77 8.50 -6.81
C LEU A 131 5.70 7.32 -5.85
N THR A 132 6.37 7.42 -4.71
CA THR A 132 6.26 6.46 -3.61
C THR A 132 5.79 7.15 -2.34
N LEU A 133 4.68 6.66 -1.79
CA LEU A 133 4.11 7.08 -0.51
C LEU A 133 4.25 5.94 0.49
N ARG A 134 4.56 6.28 1.75
CA ARG A 134 4.69 5.28 2.82
C ARG A 134 4.37 5.82 4.19
N TRP A 135 3.82 4.96 5.03
CA TRP A 135 3.67 5.19 6.46
C TRP A 135 3.94 3.90 7.22
N SER A 136 4.25 4.05 8.51
CA SER A 136 4.32 2.93 9.44
C SER A 136 3.58 3.25 10.74
N LEU A 137 2.94 2.23 11.29
CA LEU A 137 2.20 2.25 12.53
C LEU A 137 2.77 1.15 13.43
N ARG A 138 3.22 1.54 14.62
CA ARG A 138 3.64 0.62 15.67
C ARG A 138 2.62 0.62 16.79
N LEU A 139 2.18 -0.57 17.19
CA LEU A 139 1.33 -0.80 18.34
C LEU A 139 2.11 -1.66 19.34
N GLN A 140 2.39 -1.12 20.52
CA GLN A 140 3.11 -1.81 21.58
C GLN A 140 2.20 -2.00 22.78
N LEU A 141 2.05 -3.25 23.24
CA LEU A 141 1.23 -3.57 24.41
C LEU A 141 2.05 -3.41 25.68
N VAL A 142 1.64 -2.49 26.56
CA VAL A 142 2.33 -2.19 27.81
C VAL A 142 1.39 -2.48 28.98
N VAL A 143 1.77 -3.44 29.83
CA VAL A 143 1.08 -3.69 31.10
C VAL A 143 1.73 -2.82 32.17
N THR A 144 0.91 -1.99 32.81
CA THR A 144 1.32 -1.11 33.90
C THR A 144 1.47 -1.88 35.21
N ALA A 145 2.19 -1.30 36.17
CA ALA A 145 2.32 -1.87 37.52
C ALA A 145 0.97 -2.04 38.24
N ALA A 146 -0.05 -1.25 37.87
CA ALA A 146 -1.42 -1.36 38.38
C ALA A 146 -2.26 -2.45 37.65
N GLY A 147 -1.63 -3.30 36.82
CA GLY A 147 -2.30 -4.38 36.09
C GLY A 147 -3.13 -3.91 34.88
N ARG A 148 -3.14 -2.62 34.56
CA ARG A 148 -3.84 -2.09 33.36
C ARG A 148 -2.99 -2.32 32.12
N ALA A 149 -3.59 -2.81 31.03
CA ALA A 149 -2.93 -2.88 29.75
C ALA A 149 -3.23 -1.64 28.90
N ASN A 150 -2.19 -1.04 28.35
CA ASN A 150 -2.24 0.11 27.47
C ASN A 150 -1.66 -0.25 26.10
N VAL A 151 -2.23 0.32 25.04
CA VAL A 151 -1.67 0.23 23.69
C VAL A 151 -0.95 1.54 23.39
N VAL A 152 0.38 1.50 23.38
CA VAL A 152 1.20 2.64 22.96
C VAL A 152 1.29 2.63 21.44
N THR A 153 0.84 3.72 20.83
CA THR A 153 0.82 3.88 19.38
C THR A 153 1.93 4.83 18.95
N ARG A 154 2.75 4.42 17.97
CA ARG A 154 3.71 5.32 17.30
C ARG A 154 3.45 5.30 15.81
N VAL A 155 3.46 6.49 15.23
CA VAL A 155 3.17 6.71 13.82
C VAL A 155 4.37 7.38 13.18
N ASN A 156 4.73 6.94 11.98
CA ASN A 156 5.71 7.60 11.16
C ASN A 156 5.15 7.69 9.74
N GLN A 157 4.91 8.91 9.26
CA GLN A 157 4.53 9.17 7.88
C GLN A 157 5.70 9.88 7.21
N MET A 158 6.22 9.27 6.15
CA MET A 158 7.39 9.80 5.47
C MET A 158 6.93 10.72 4.34
N ALA A 159 7.71 11.76 4.06
CA ALA A 159 7.44 12.65 2.94
C ALA A 159 7.37 11.84 1.62
N PRO A 160 6.47 12.23 0.69
CA PRO A 160 6.41 11.63 -0.64
C PRO A 160 7.77 11.62 -1.31
N ARG A 161 8.16 10.49 -1.90
CA ARG A 161 9.38 10.37 -2.70
C ARG A 161 9.00 10.37 -4.17
N THR A 162 9.52 11.33 -4.93
CA THR A 162 9.35 11.40 -6.38
C THR A 162 10.66 11.10 -7.07
N ASP A 163 10.57 10.52 -8.26
CA ASP A 163 11.71 10.25 -9.14
C ASP A 163 11.23 10.43 -10.59
N THR A 164 12.08 10.94 -11.47
CA THR A 164 11.69 11.20 -12.85
C THR A 164 12.90 11.27 -13.77
N GLY A 165 12.69 10.97 -15.05
CA GLY A 165 13.74 11.05 -16.05
C GLY A 165 13.18 11.12 -17.45
N ARG A 166 14.08 11.33 -18.41
CA ARG A 166 13.78 11.33 -19.84
C ARG A 166 14.95 10.80 -20.65
N THR A 167 14.65 10.29 -21.84
CA THR A 167 15.60 9.83 -22.86
C THR A 167 15.24 10.46 -24.20
N GLY A 168 16.23 10.87 -24.98
CA GLY A 168 15.99 11.49 -26.28
C GLY A 168 15.33 12.88 -26.20
N PRO A 169 14.73 13.35 -27.31
CA PRO A 169 14.15 14.69 -27.42
C PRO A 169 12.75 14.80 -26.79
N TYR A 170 12.45 14.01 -25.75
CA TYR A 170 11.13 13.88 -25.16
C TYR A 170 10.45 15.22 -24.93
N ILE A 171 9.19 15.30 -25.36
CA ILE A 171 8.46 16.55 -25.59
C ILE A 171 8.16 17.39 -24.33
N SER A 172 8.36 16.84 -23.13
CA SER A 172 8.14 17.56 -21.87
C SER A 172 9.43 18.02 -21.22
N ALA A 173 9.43 19.27 -20.74
CA ALA A 173 10.48 19.79 -19.86
C ALA A 173 10.30 19.33 -18.40
N ASP A 174 9.05 19.14 -17.95
CA ASP A 174 8.71 18.61 -16.63
C ASP A 174 7.94 17.30 -16.80
N THR A 175 8.67 16.19 -16.78
CA THR A 175 8.09 14.85 -16.93
C THR A 175 7.24 14.46 -15.73
N LEU A 176 7.61 14.90 -14.52
CA LEU A 176 6.88 14.58 -13.30
C LEU A 176 5.49 15.20 -13.32
N ALA A 177 5.39 16.51 -13.58
CA ALA A 177 4.12 17.21 -13.63
C ALA A 177 3.23 16.75 -14.81
N ARG A 178 3.85 16.32 -15.92
CA ARG A 178 3.14 15.79 -17.08
C ARG A 178 2.49 14.44 -16.79
N LEU A 179 3.24 13.53 -16.15
CA LEU A 179 2.81 12.14 -16.01
C LEU A 179 2.07 11.87 -14.70
N LEU A 180 2.39 12.59 -13.62
CA LEU A 180 1.84 12.33 -12.29
C LEU A 180 1.29 13.59 -11.64
N ASP A 181 0.00 13.55 -11.29
CA ASP A 181 -0.59 14.52 -10.35
C ASP A 181 -0.26 14.12 -8.90
N VAL A 182 0.97 14.43 -8.47
CA VAL A 182 1.49 14.08 -7.13
C VAL A 182 0.57 14.59 -6.02
N ARG A 183 -0.05 15.77 -6.18
CA ARG A 183 -0.92 16.37 -5.17
C ARG A 183 -2.25 15.64 -5.06
N ARG A 184 -2.85 15.24 -6.18
CA ARG A 184 -4.06 14.41 -6.17
C ARG A 184 -3.77 13.04 -5.57
N LEU A 185 -2.73 12.36 -6.04
CA LEU A 185 -2.37 11.01 -5.58
C LEU A 185 -2.05 10.98 -4.08
N THR A 186 -1.32 11.97 -3.57
CA THR A 186 -1.04 12.08 -2.13
C THR A 186 -2.31 12.28 -1.32
N ARG A 187 -3.23 13.15 -1.77
CA ARG A 187 -4.52 13.36 -1.08
C ARG A 187 -5.41 12.13 -1.10
N GLU A 188 -5.43 11.39 -2.21
CA GLU A 188 -6.17 10.13 -2.32
C GLU A 188 -5.62 9.08 -1.35
N TRP A 189 -4.30 8.97 -1.22
CA TRP A 189 -3.68 8.09 -0.25
C TRP A 189 -4.05 8.44 1.20
N GLU A 190 -4.01 9.72 1.54
CA GLU A 190 -4.31 10.21 2.89
C GLU A 190 -5.79 10.06 3.28
N ARG A 191 -6.69 10.12 2.31
CA ARG A 191 -8.15 10.04 2.53
C ARG A 191 -8.74 8.66 2.25
N GLY A 192 -7.96 7.78 1.63
CA GLY A 192 -8.43 6.48 1.19
C GLY A 192 -8.79 5.54 2.34
N GLY A 193 -9.51 4.48 1.97
CA GLY A 193 -10.01 3.46 2.90
C GLY A 193 -8.92 2.82 3.74
N ALA A 194 -7.69 2.71 3.22
CA ALA A 194 -6.54 2.16 3.93
C ALA A 194 -5.45 3.20 4.26
N SER A 195 -5.87 4.46 4.42
CA SER A 195 -5.04 5.52 4.99
C SER A 195 -4.63 5.20 6.43
N LEU A 196 -3.52 5.79 6.86
CA LEU A 196 -2.98 5.65 8.21
C LEU A 196 -4.02 5.96 9.30
N GLY A 197 -4.79 7.04 9.17
CA GLY A 197 -5.82 7.40 10.14
C GLY A 197 -6.91 6.34 10.24
N ALA A 198 -7.43 5.90 9.09
CA ALA A 198 -8.50 4.92 9.03
C ALA A 198 -8.07 3.54 9.56
N VAL A 199 -6.82 3.14 9.28
CA VAL A 199 -6.24 1.88 9.77
C VAL A 199 -5.95 1.95 11.27
N ARG A 200 -5.34 3.05 11.74
CA ARG A 200 -5.01 3.25 13.16
C ARG A 200 -6.25 3.14 14.04
N ASP A 201 -7.30 3.88 13.72
CA ASP A 201 -8.48 3.98 14.59
C ASP A 201 -9.20 2.61 14.68
N GLN A 202 -9.27 1.87 13.57
CA GLN A 202 -9.82 0.51 13.56
C GLN A 202 -8.95 -0.48 14.35
N LEU A 203 -7.64 -0.45 14.17
CA LEU A 203 -6.74 -1.41 14.82
C LEU A 203 -6.67 -1.20 16.33
N VAL A 204 -6.61 0.05 16.79
CA VAL A 204 -6.63 0.38 18.21
C VAL A 204 -7.94 -0.09 18.85
N SER A 205 -9.09 0.21 18.23
CA SER A 205 -10.39 -0.23 18.73
C SER A 205 -10.50 -1.76 18.84
N ARG A 206 -10.04 -2.51 17.82
CA ARG A 206 -10.08 -3.97 17.84
C ARG A 206 -9.09 -4.60 18.81
N LEU A 207 -7.91 -4.00 18.97
CA LEU A 207 -6.91 -4.49 19.92
C LEU A 207 -7.40 -4.29 21.36
N ALA A 208 -8.02 -3.14 21.67
CA ALA A 208 -8.65 -2.90 22.96
C ALA A 208 -9.73 -3.96 23.26
N ALA A 209 -10.66 -4.18 22.32
CA ALA A 209 -11.73 -5.17 22.49
C ALA A 209 -11.23 -6.62 22.64
N ALA A 210 -10.10 -6.97 22.03
CA ALA A 210 -9.51 -8.30 22.14
C ALA A 210 -8.81 -8.54 23.50
N ILE A 211 -8.35 -7.48 24.15
CA ILE A 211 -7.54 -7.54 25.38
C ILE A 211 -8.40 -7.38 26.64
N GLU A 212 -9.56 -6.72 26.55
CA GLU A 212 -10.50 -6.56 27.67
C GLU A 212 -10.98 -7.90 28.29
N PRO A 213 -11.47 -8.90 27.52
CA PRO A 213 -12.00 -10.14 28.11
C PRO A 213 -10.94 -11.00 28.84
N PRO A 214 -9.72 -11.21 28.30
CA PRO A 214 -8.65 -11.92 29.01
C PRO A 214 -8.23 -11.24 30.32
N LEU A 215 -8.19 -9.91 30.35
CA LEU A 215 -7.83 -9.14 31.55
C LEU A 215 -8.93 -9.18 32.61
N ALA A 216 -10.20 -9.08 32.20
CA ALA A 216 -11.33 -9.21 33.11
C ALA A 216 -11.38 -10.59 33.78
N ARG A 217 -11.07 -11.65 33.02
CA ARG A 217 -10.96 -13.03 33.57
C ARG A 217 -9.79 -13.20 34.53
N HIS A 218 -8.63 -12.60 34.24
CA HIS A 218 -7.48 -12.61 35.16
C HIS A 218 -7.80 -11.83 36.45
N ALA A 219 -8.39 -10.65 36.35
CA ALA A 219 -8.77 -9.86 37.52
C ALA A 219 -9.80 -10.57 38.41
N ALA A 220 -10.77 -11.27 37.82
CA ALA A 220 -11.74 -12.08 38.56
C ALA A 220 -11.08 -13.28 39.27
N HIS A 221 -10.06 -13.90 38.67
CA HIS A 221 -9.37 -15.03 39.28
C HIS A 221 -8.58 -14.65 40.55
N TYR A 222 -8.05 -13.42 40.62
CA TYR A 222 -7.37 -12.88 41.81
C TYR A 222 -8.32 -12.27 42.86
N ALA A 223 -9.57 -11.96 42.50
CA ALA A 223 -10.56 -11.41 43.43
C ALA A 223 -11.29 -12.48 44.26
N PHE A 224 -11.17 -13.76 43.87
CA PHE A 224 -11.84 -14.91 44.51
C PHE A 224 -10.86 -16.03 44.90
N GLY A 225 -9.55 -15.74 44.99
CA GLY A 225 -8.50 -16.68 45.38
C GLY A 225 -7.82 -16.26 46.68
#